data_AF-A0A430CMZ3-F1
#
_entry.id   AF-A0A430CMZ3-F1
#
_cell.length_a   1.000
_cell.length_b   1.000
_cell.length_c   1.000
_cell.angle_alpha   90.00
_cell.angle_beta   90.00
_cell.angle_gamma   90.00
#
_symmetry.space_group_name_H-M   'P 1'
#
loop_
_entity.id
_entity.type
_entity.pdbx_description
1 polymer ?
#
loop_
_entity_poly.entity_id
_entity_poly.type
_entity_poly.pdbx_seq_one_letter_code
_entity_poly.pdbx_strand_id
1 'polypeptide(L)'
;MTLDGAAVTEVWAIDKCHTTFVTAKGDTIIDWTKVGNLAPRDENGREINRLPSATGWHDMSVPLGELPEPAGNVANRSSGAFGQLATECG
;
A
#
# COMPACT_ATOMS: atom_id res chain seq x y z
N MET A 1 1.47 8.16 -4.53
CA MET A 1 0.71 7.11 -3.83
C MET A 1 -0.28 7.77 -2.88
N THR A 2 -1.47 7.20 -2.71
CA THR A 2 -2.54 7.72 -1.85
C THR A 2 -3.23 6.59 -1.10
N LEU A 3 -3.64 6.82 0.15
CA LEU A 3 -4.46 5.91 0.95
C LEU A 3 -5.83 6.56 1.17
N ASP A 4 -6.93 5.89 0.78
CA ASP A 4 -8.30 6.43 0.84
C ASP A 4 -8.44 7.84 0.23
N GLY A 5 -7.75 8.01 -0.91
CA GLY A 5 -7.69 9.26 -1.65
C GLY A 5 -6.85 10.38 -1.01
N ALA A 6 -6.23 10.16 0.16
CA ALA A 6 -5.30 11.10 0.77
C ALA A 6 -3.85 10.77 0.40
N ALA A 7 -3.04 11.78 0.10
CA ALA A 7 -1.62 11.57 -0.20
C ALA A 7 -0.89 10.96 0.99
N VAL A 8 -0.13 9.90 0.73
CA VAL A 8 0.80 9.34 1.72
C VAL A 8 2.04 10.23 1.75
N THR A 9 2.38 10.74 2.93
CA THR A 9 3.54 11.62 3.13
C THR A 9 4.70 10.88 3.79
N GLU A 10 4.40 9.90 4.65
CA GLU A 10 5.41 9.11 5.35
C GLU A 10 4.96 7.65 5.48
N VAL A 11 5.93 6.75 5.57
CA VAL A 11 5.73 5.32 5.77
C VAL A 11 6.82 4.80 6.69
N TRP A 12 6.45 4.01 7.70
CA TRP A 12 7.42 3.30 8.52
C TRP A 12 6.89 1.94 8.97
N ALA A 13 7.79 0.98 9.12
CA ALA A 13 7.50 -0.30 9.74
C ALA A 13 7.44 -0.13 11.26
N ILE A 14 6.40 -0.68 11.89
CA ILE A 14 6.33 -0.80 13.35
C ILE A 14 7.05 -2.09 13.76
N ASP A 15 6.69 -3.19 13.11
CA ASP A 15 7.32 -4.49 13.23
C ASP A 15 7.28 -5.19 11.87
N LYS A 16 7.59 -6.49 11.83
CA LYS A 16 7.62 -7.27 10.58
C LYS A 16 6.27 -7.25 9.84
N CYS A 17 5.15 -7.28 10.55
CA CYS A 17 3.82 -7.48 10.00
C CYS A 17 2.88 -6.28 10.19
N HIS A 18 3.41 -5.14 10.66
CA HIS A 18 2.65 -3.90 10.78
C HIS A 18 3.40 -2.72 10.16
N THR A 19 2.70 -1.96 9.32
CA THR A 19 3.24 -0.74 8.68
C THR A 19 2.31 0.42 8.91
N THR A 20 2.86 1.57 9.29
CA THR A 20 2.10 2.82 9.38
C THR A 20 2.25 3.61 8.08
N PHE A 21 1.12 4.07 7.56
CA PHE A 21 1.05 5.05 6.48
C PHE A 21 0.49 6.34 7.03
N VAL A 22 1.23 7.43 6.88
CA VAL A 22 0.78 8.77 7.29
C VAL A 22 0.18 9.49 6.11
N THR A 23 -0.98 10.08 6.34
CA THR A 23 -1.62 10.98 5.40
C THR A 23 -2.04 12.27 6.08
N ALA A 24 -2.45 13.27 5.30
CA ALA A 24 -3.07 14.48 5.86
C ALA A 24 -4.37 14.22 6.64
N LYS A 25 -4.99 13.03 6.51
CA LYS A 25 -6.18 12.63 7.27
C LYS A 25 -5.84 11.91 8.58
N GLY A 26 -4.56 11.61 8.82
CA GLY A 26 -4.07 10.84 9.97
C GLY A 26 -3.31 9.58 9.57
N ASP A 27 -2.99 8.79 10.59
CA ASP A 27 -2.15 7.61 10.50
C ASP A 27 -2.99 6.34 10.41
N THR A 28 -2.62 5.46 9.49
CA THR A 28 -3.26 4.16 9.32
C THR A 28 -2.24 3.05 9.47
N ILE A 29 -2.50 2.12 10.40
CA ILE A 29 -1.70 0.93 10.61
C ILE A 29 -2.28 -0.21 9.77
N ILE A 30 -1.51 -0.66 8.78
CA ILE A 30 -1.82 -1.86 7.99
C ILE A 30 -1.31 -3.08 8.74
N ASP A 31 -2.18 -4.09 8.84
CA ASP A 31 -1.93 -5.37 9.49
C ASP A 31 -1.78 -6.45 8.42
N TRP A 32 -0.53 -6.77 8.08
CA TRP A 32 -0.21 -7.71 7.00
C TRP A 32 -0.62 -9.15 7.33
N THR A 33 -0.87 -9.49 8.60
CA THR A 33 -1.35 -10.82 9.01
C THR A 33 -2.79 -11.11 8.57
N LYS A 34 -3.55 -10.04 8.27
CA LYS A 34 -4.93 -10.12 7.78
C LYS A 34 -5.02 -10.03 6.27
N VAL A 35 -3.89 -9.82 5.59
CA VAL A 35 -3.86 -9.75 4.15
C VAL A 35 -3.96 -11.17 3.61
N GLY A 36 -5.10 -11.48 2.99
CA GLY A 36 -5.24 -12.71 2.20
C GLY A 36 -4.49 -12.60 0.87
N ASN A 37 -5.03 -13.21 -0.17
CA ASN A 37 -4.43 -13.07 -1.50
C ASN A 37 -4.63 -11.64 -2.03
N LEU A 38 -3.55 -10.85 -2.11
CA LEU A 38 -3.58 -9.52 -2.72
C LEU A 38 -3.94 -9.64 -4.20
N ALA A 39 -5.09 -9.09 -4.57
CA ALA A 39 -5.54 -9.00 -5.95
C ALA A 39 -5.67 -7.52 -6.33
N PRO A 40 -4.56 -6.85 -6.70
CA PRO A 40 -4.61 -5.46 -7.15
C PRO A 40 -5.52 -5.33 -8.38
N ARG A 41 -6.20 -4.19 -8.48
CA ARG A 41 -7.04 -3.84 -9.63
C ARG A 41 -6.55 -2.54 -10.27
N ASP A 42 -6.58 -2.49 -11.60
CA ASP A 42 -6.23 -1.30 -12.36
C ASP A 42 -7.46 -0.42 -12.58
N GLU A 43 -7.36 0.86 -12.23
CA GLU A 43 -8.43 1.85 -12.37
C GLU A 43 -7.84 3.22 -12.72
N ASN A 44 -8.24 3.79 -13.86
CA ASN A 44 -7.86 5.14 -14.31
C ASN A 44 -6.33 5.41 -14.29
N GLY A 45 -5.53 4.45 -14.74
CA GLY A 45 -4.07 4.58 -14.74
C GLY A 45 -3.44 4.50 -13.34
N ARG A 46 -4.13 3.86 -12.39
CA ARG A 46 -3.63 3.59 -11.04
C ARG A 46 -3.93 2.15 -10.65
N GLU A 47 -3.02 1.57 -9.91
CA GLU A 47 -3.20 0.27 -9.28
C GLU A 47 -3.79 0.48 -7.89
N ILE A 48 -4.82 -0.27 -7.55
CA ILE A 48 -5.52 -0.21 -6.27
C ILE A 48 -5.30 -1.52 -5.51
N ASN A 49 -4.60 -1.43 -4.38
CA ASN A 49 -4.39 -2.51 -3.43
C ASN A 49 -5.30 -2.31 -2.21
N ARG A 50 -6.08 -3.32 -1.85
CA ARG A 50 -6.95 -3.27 -0.67
C ARG A 50 -6.22 -3.84 0.54
N LEU A 51 -5.93 -2.99 1.52
CA LEU A 51 -5.09 -3.30 2.67
C LEU A 51 -5.91 -3.29 3.97
N PRO A 52 -5.80 -4.30 4.85
CA PRO A 52 -6.54 -4.36 6.10
C PRO A 52 -5.82 -3.60 7.22
N SER A 53 -6.60 -3.02 8.12
CA SER A 53 -6.17 -2.40 9.38
C SER A 53 -7.00 -2.94 10.54
N ALA A 54 -6.73 -2.44 11.75
CA ALA A 54 -7.58 -2.72 12.91
C ALA A 54 -9.02 -2.17 12.77
N THR A 55 -9.22 -1.13 11.96
CA THR A 55 -10.49 -0.40 11.83
C THR A 55 -11.25 -0.70 10.55
N GLY A 56 -10.66 -1.44 9.61
CA GLY A 56 -11.33 -1.81 8.37
C GLY A 56 -10.37 -2.06 7.22
N TRP A 57 -10.87 -1.93 6.01
CA TRP A 57 -10.06 -2.03 4.79
C TRP A 57 -9.84 -0.64 4.20
N HIS A 58 -8.65 -0.43 3.65
CA HIS A 58 -8.23 0.82 3.07
C HIS A 58 -7.74 0.60 1.64
N ASP A 59 -8.06 1.54 0.76
CA ASP A 59 -7.66 1.47 -0.65
C ASP A 59 -6.36 2.25 -0.85
N MET A 60 -5.27 1.50 -1.05
CA MET A 60 -3.98 2.05 -1.43
C MET A 60 -3.90 2.18 -2.94
N SER A 61 -3.80 3.42 -3.43
CA SER A 61 -3.74 3.74 -4.85
C SER A 61 -2.35 4.24 -5.26
N VAL A 62 -1.74 3.54 -6.20
CA VAL A 62 -0.40 3.82 -6.73
C VAL A 62 -0.53 4.17 -8.22
N PRO A 63 0.06 5.27 -8.70
CA PRO A 63 0.03 5.59 -10.13
C PRO A 63 0.74 4.50 -10.94
N LEU A 64 0.09 4.06 -12.04
CA LEU A 64 0.68 3.16 -13.03
C LEU A 64 1.60 3.95 -13.97
N GLY A 65 2.64 3.29 -14.45
CA GLY A 65 3.61 3.86 -15.39
C GLY A 65 4.99 4.07 -14.80
N GLU A 66 5.96 4.25 -15.69
CA GLU A 66 7.33 4.60 -15.31
C GLU A 66 7.39 6.09 -14.97
N LEU A 67 7.72 6.40 -13.72
CA LEU A 67 8.17 7.73 -13.34
C LEU A 67 9.66 7.86 -13.69
N PRO A 68 10.14 9.09 -13.97
CA PRO A 68 11.56 9.34 -14.15
C PRO A 68 12.36 8.78 -12.98
N GLU A 69 13.54 8.24 -13.26
CA GLU A 69 14.47 7.79 -12.22
C GLU A 69 14.76 8.91 -11.21
N PRO A 70 14.87 8.60 -9.91
CA PRO A 70 14.99 7.25 -9.32
C PRO A 70 13.65 6.55 -9.01
N ALA A 71 12.52 7.22 -9.27
CA ALA A 71 11.20 6.72 -8.86
C ALA A 71 10.79 5.45 -9.64
N GLY A 72 11.06 5.40 -10.94
CA GLY A 72 10.81 4.22 -11.79
C GLY A 72 9.34 3.78 -11.77
N ASN A 73 9.08 2.49 -12.02
CA ASN A 73 7.73 1.91 -11.89
C ASN A 73 7.37 1.69 -10.41
N VAL A 74 6.78 2.72 -9.80
CA VAL A 74 6.41 2.72 -8.38
C VAL A 74 5.33 1.67 -8.07
N ALA A 75 4.40 1.42 -8.99
CA ALA A 75 3.36 0.39 -8.82
C ALA A 75 3.98 -1.00 -8.64
N ASN A 76 4.87 -1.41 -9.55
CA ASN A 76 5.54 -2.71 -9.45
C ASN A 76 6.35 -2.87 -8.15
N ARG A 77 7.04 -1.80 -7.71
CA ARG A 77 7.82 -1.85 -6.46
C ARG A 77 6.92 -1.95 -5.24
N SER A 78 5.86 -1.15 -5.18
CA SER A 78 4.91 -1.16 -4.06
C SER A 78 4.14 -2.48 -3.98
N SER A 79 3.60 -2.96 -5.09
CA SER A 79 2.84 -4.23 -5.11
C SER A 79 3.73 -5.44 -4.86
N GLY A 80 4.97 -5.44 -5.34
CA GLY A 80 5.96 -6.47 -4.97
C GLY A 80 6.20 -6.49 -3.47
N ALA A 81 6.42 -5.33 -2.85
CA ALA A 81 6.62 -5.23 -1.40
C ALA A 81 5.37 -5.65 -0.61
N PHE A 82 4.18 -5.22 -1.02
CA PHE A 82 2.92 -5.59 -0.37
C PHE A 82 2.65 -7.10 -0.49
N GLY A 83 2.85 -7.68 -1.68
CA GLY A 83 2.71 -9.11 -1.92
C GLY A 83 3.68 -9.95 -1.09
N GLN A 84 4.92 -9.48 -0.93
CA GLN A 84 5.89 -10.13 -0.06
C GLN A 84 5.47 -10.06 1.42
N LEU A 85 5.09 -8.88 1.91
CA LEU A 85 4.62 -8.71 3.29
C LEU A 85 3.39 -9.56 3.59
N ALA A 86 2.43 -9.62 2.67
CA ALA A 86 1.27 -10.50 2.77
C ALA A 86 1.66 -11.99 2.85
N THR A 87 2.58 -12.43 1.99
CA THR A 87 3.04 -13.83 1.95
C THR A 87 3.82 -14.22 3.21
N GLU A 88 4.57 -13.29 3.79
CA GLU A 88 5.39 -13.57 4.97
C GLU A 88 4.63 -13.51 6.30
N CYS A 89 3.46 -12.88 6.32
CA CYS A 89 2.67 -12.61 7.53
C CYS A 89 1.31 -13.32 7.57
N GLY A 90 0.74 -13.70 6.42
CA GLY A 90 -0.52 -14.47 6.30
C GLY A 90 -0.29 -15.97 6.11
#